data_AF-A0A2E8F0C5-F1
#
_entry.id   AF-A0A2E8F0C5-F1
#
_cell.length_a   1.000
_cell.length_b   1.000
_cell.length_c   1.000
_cell.angle_alpha   90.00
_cell.angle_beta   90.00
_cell.angle_gamma   90.00
#
_symmetry.space_group_name_H-M   'P 1'
#
loop_
_entity.id
_entity.type
_entity.pdbx_description
1 polymer ?
#
loop_
_entity_poly.entity_id
_entity_poly.type
_entity_poly.pdbx_seq_one_letter_code
_entity_poly.pdbx_strand_id
1 'polypeptide(L)'
;MPDLFGLEMTWNNEKGFQLNVAAVSVDAFARGPRENEKPRHPVDLDLVPLIVQTDSSRVVSVMIQDHFVIPKVAGVSGNHHNLSHHGQDKAKIEQLQKVETEIVKCLGSLLGRMKSKSETGASLLENTSILFGSNLGNANPHHARNLPIFLAGGGFKHGRYVATGRTKNTPLCNLFVTMLNNAGLETESFGQSSGALTW
;
A
#
# COMPACT_ATOMS: atom_id res chain seq x y z
N MET A 1 1.60 -20.57 -5.98
CA MET A 1 0.73 -19.96 -4.94
C MET A 1 0.42 -18.56 -5.41
N PRO A 2 -0.80 -18.03 -5.20
CA PRO A 2 -1.06 -16.61 -5.45
C PRO A 2 -0.45 -15.77 -4.33
N ASP A 3 0.18 -14.65 -4.68
CA ASP A 3 0.77 -13.71 -3.72
C ASP A 3 -0.35 -12.83 -3.13
N LEU A 4 -1.11 -13.38 -2.18
CA LEU A 4 -2.43 -12.89 -1.79
C LEU A 4 -2.52 -12.65 -0.27
N PHE A 5 -2.64 -11.38 0.13
CA PHE A 5 -3.31 -10.95 1.38
C PHE A 5 -3.72 -9.47 1.25
N GLY A 6 -4.98 -9.22 0.86
CA GLY A 6 -5.65 -7.95 1.13
C GLY A 6 -6.24 -8.00 2.54
N LEU A 7 -6.03 -6.96 3.34
CA LEU A 7 -6.61 -6.89 4.69
C LEU A 7 -8.01 -6.28 4.60
N GLU A 8 -9.02 -7.14 4.49
CA GLU A 8 -10.43 -6.71 4.59
C GLU A 8 -10.91 -6.88 6.03
N MET A 9 -11.23 -5.76 6.69
CA MET A 9 -11.84 -5.73 8.01
C MET A 9 -12.91 -4.63 8.02
N THR A 10 -14.18 -5.03 8.17
CA THR A 10 -15.30 -4.10 8.29
C THR A 10 -15.92 -4.23 9.67
N TRP A 11 -16.05 -3.10 10.38
CA TRP A 11 -16.91 -3.00 11.55
C TRP A 11 -17.42 -1.57 11.75
N ASN A 12 -18.56 -1.45 12.42
CA ASN A 12 -19.32 -0.23 12.58
C ASN A 12 -19.72 -0.07 14.05
N ASN A 13 -19.38 1.06 14.68
CA ASN A 13 -20.31 1.68 15.62
C ASN A 13 -20.06 3.18 15.85
N GLU A 14 -21.04 3.80 16.49
CA GLU A 14 -21.32 5.23 16.53
C GLU A 14 -20.43 6.06 17.49
N LYS A 15 -20.15 7.30 17.07
CA LYS A 15 -19.69 8.48 17.85
C LYS A 15 -18.27 8.45 18.45
N GLY A 16 -17.42 9.29 17.86
CA GLY A 16 -16.28 9.91 18.55
C GLY A 16 -14.92 9.61 17.94
N PHE A 17 -14.45 10.49 17.04
CA PHE A 17 -13.13 10.47 16.39
C PHE A 17 -12.85 9.21 15.56
N GLN A 18 -12.98 9.32 14.24
CA GLN A 18 -12.86 8.19 13.32
C GLN A 18 -11.56 8.28 12.51
N LEU A 19 -10.61 7.39 12.84
CA LEU A 19 -9.43 7.16 12.03
C LEU A 19 -9.78 6.16 10.92
N ASN A 20 -9.63 6.57 9.66
CA ASN A 20 -9.80 5.67 8.53
C ASN A 20 -8.51 4.86 8.28
N VAL A 21 -8.63 3.61 7.84
CA VAL A 21 -7.48 2.74 7.51
C VAL A 21 -7.54 2.32 6.04
N ALA A 22 -6.65 2.85 5.21
CA ALA A 22 -6.54 2.44 3.81
C ALA A 22 -5.34 1.48 3.65
N ALA A 23 -5.63 0.20 3.41
CA ALA A 23 -4.66 -0.80 2.96
C ALA A 23 -4.55 -0.71 1.43
N VAL A 24 -3.58 0.07 0.95
CA VAL A 24 -3.47 0.33 -0.49
C VAL A 24 -2.58 -0.69 -1.15
N SER A 25 -3.22 -1.45 -2.00
CA SER A 25 -2.61 -1.95 -3.21
C SER A 25 -3.58 -1.56 -4.40
N VAL A 26 -3.34 -1.74 -5.71
CA VAL A 26 -4.11 -1.27 -6.89
C VAL A 26 -3.61 -1.89 -8.21
N ASP A 27 -4.46 -2.47 -9.07
CA ASP A 27 -4.00 -2.98 -10.38
C ASP A 27 -3.78 -1.81 -11.33
N ALA A 28 -2.54 -1.35 -11.39
CA ALA A 28 -2.26 0.03 -11.75
C ALA A 28 -2.20 0.30 -13.27
N PHE A 29 -2.20 -0.72 -14.13
CA PHE A 29 -1.76 -0.54 -15.53
C PHE A 29 -2.62 -1.15 -16.65
N ALA A 30 -3.76 -1.75 -16.35
CA ALA A 30 -4.67 -2.27 -17.39
C ALA A 30 -5.10 -1.18 -18.42
N ARG A 31 -5.11 0.09 -18.02
CA ARG A 31 -5.49 1.25 -18.85
C ARG A 31 -4.42 2.35 -18.88
N GLY A 32 -3.33 2.10 -19.60
CA GLY A 32 -2.42 3.19 -20.02
C GLY A 32 -3.11 4.26 -20.88
N PRO A 33 -2.44 5.41 -21.09
CA PRO A 33 -3.03 6.60 -21.73
C PRO A 33 -3.53 6.32 -23.14
N ARG A 34 -4.57 7.04 -23.57
CA ARG A 34 -4.86 7.16 -25.01
C ARG A 34 -3.78 8.03 -25.65
N GLU A 35 -3.65 7.91 -26.97
CA GLU A 35 -2.71 8.72 -27.75
C GLU A 35 -2.89 10.23 -27.42
N ASN A 36 -1.79 10.90 -27.08
CA ASN A 36 -1.72 12.30 -26.63
C ASN A 36 -2.30 12.64 -25.23
N GLU A 37 -2.62 11.68 -24.37
CA GLU A 37 -3.01 11.95 -22.97
C GLU A 37 -1.82 11.86 -21.99
N LYS A 38 -1.80 12.71 -20.96
CA LYS A 38 -0.89 12.55 -19.81
C LYS A 38 -1.10 11.18 -19.15
N PRO A 39 -0.08 10.56 -18.53
CA PRO A 39 -0.25 9.34 -17.76
C PRO A 39 -1.37 9.51 -16.74
N ARG A 40 -2.46 8.75 -16.90
CA ARG A 40 -3.55 8.73 -15.92
C ARG A 40 -3.16 7.79 -14.78
N HIS A 41 -3.54 8.18 -13.57
CA HIS A 41 -3.50 7.28 -12.43
C HIS A 41 -4.50 6.13 -12.62
N PRO A 42 -4.32 5.01 -11.91
CA PRO A 42 -5.32 3.96 -11.83
C PRO A 42 -6.63 4.57 -11.34
N VAL A 43 -7.74 4.30 -12.03
CA VAL A 43 -9.06 4.89 -11.72
C VAL A 43 -9.45 4.61 -10.26
N ASP A 44 -9.06 3.46 -9.72
CA ASP A 44 -9.40 3.03 -8.36
C ASP A 44 -8.66 3.83 -7.27
N LEU A 45 -7.42 4.30 -7.54
CA LEU A 45 -6.72 5.24 -6.65
C LEU A 45 -7.38 6.61 -6.62
N ASP A 46 -7.98 7.02 -7.74
CA ASP A 46 -8.67 8.29 -7.82
C ASP A 46 -10.01 8.26 -7.03
N LEU A 47 -10.55 7.08 -6.73
CA LEU A 47 -11.73 6.88 -5.89
C LEU A 47 -11.42 6.86 -4.39
N VAL A 48 -10.24 6.42 -3.94
CA VAL A 48 -9.92 6.35 -2.49
C VAL A 48 -10.12 7.69 -1.76
N PRO A 49 -9.66 8.86 -2.26
CA PRO A 49 -9.92 10.15 -1.62
C PRO A 49 -11.37 10.65 -1.76
N LEU A 50 -12.25 9.94 -2.47
CA LEU A 50 -13.68 10.19 -2.45
C LEU A 50 -14.34 9.31 -1.39
N ILE A 51 -14.05 7.99 -1.38
CA ILE A 51 -14.56 7.03 -0.39
C ILE A 51 -14.30 7.51 1.04
N VAL A 52 -13.10 8.03 1.32
CA VAL A 52 -12.76 8.61 2.64
C VAL A 52 -13.51 9.92 2.89
N GLN A 53 -13.54 10.84 1.92
CA GLN A 53 -14.17 12.16 2.07
C GLN A 53 -15.70 12.12 2.18
N THR A 54 -16.34 11.10 1.61
CA THR A 54 -17.79 10.86 1.74
C THR A 54 -18.09 9.83 2.81
N ASP A 55 -17.13 9.57 3.70
CA ASP A 55 -17.24 8.71 4.88
C ASP A 55 -17.77 7.28 4.57
N SER A 56 -17.61 6.83 3.32
CA SER A 56 -18.35 5.70 2.75
C SER A 56 -17.75 4.34 3.08
N SER A 57 -16.52 4.30 3.60
CA SER A 57 -15.97 3.14 4.31
C SER A 57 -14.88 3.59 5.27
N ARG A 58 -14.78 2.92 6.44
CA ARG A 58 -13.67 3.06 7.38
C ARG A 58 -12.41 2.33 6.93
N VAL A 59 -12.57 1.27 6.14
CA VAL A 59 -11.47 0.44 5.66
C VAL A 59 -11.54 0.29 4.14
N VAL A 60 -10.43 0.57 3.47
CA VAL A 60 -10.31 0.49 2.01
C VAL A 60 -9.16 -0.44 1.69
N SER A 61 -9.46 -1.60 1.11
CA SER A 61 -8.46 -2.57 0.60
C SER A 61 -8.55 -2.63 -0.93
N VAL A 62 -7.41 -2.53 -1.60
CA VAL A 62 -7.28 -2.48 -3.07
C VAL A 62 -6.01 -3.33 -3.45
N MET A 63 -5.75 -3.79 -4.70
CA MET A 63 -4.72 -4.84 -5.03
C MET A 63 -3.71 -4.56 -6.20
N ILE A 64 -2.38 -4.36 -5.97
CA ILE A 64 -1.20 -4.12 -6.92
C ILE A 64 -1.35 -4.51 -8.40
N GLN A 65 -1.81 -5.73 -8.60
CA GLN A 65 -1.18 -6.60 -9.59
C GLN A 65 -2.19 -7.60 -10.15
N ASP A 66 -2.44 -7.53 -11.46
CA ASP A 66 -2.81 -8.70 -12.24
C ASP A 66 -1.54 -9.45 -12.70
N HIS A 67 -1.60 -10.79 -12.64
CA HIS A 67 -0.55 -11.69 -13.07
C HIS A 67 -0.39 -11.74 -14.60
N PHE A 68 -1.41 -11.31 -15.36
CA PHE A 68 -1.48 -11.50 -16.82
C PHE A 68 -1.41 -10.20 -17.62
N VAL A 69 -1.62 -9.05 -17.01
CA VAL A 69 -1.62 -7.74 -17.68
C VAL A 69 -0.19 -7.22 -17.87
N ILE A 70 0.14 -6.83 -19.10
CA ILE A 70 1.39 -6.11 -19.41
C ILE A 70 1.19 -4.62 -19.05
N PRO A 71 1.97 -4.04 -18.13
CA PRO A 71 1.87 -2.63 -17.80
C PRO A 71 2.15 -1.75 -19.01
N LYS A 72 1.26 -0.78 -19.28
CA LYS A 72 1.45 0.24 -20.32
C LYS A 72 2.43 1.33 -19.85
N VAL A 73 3.67 0.93 -19.62
CA VAL A 73 4.81 1.74 -19.19
C VAL A 73 5.86 1.76 -20.32
N ALA A 74 6.45 2.91 -20.61
CA ALA A 74 7.34 3.06 -21.77
C ALA A 74 8.60 2.18 -21.64
N GLY A 75 8.84 1.33 -22.65
CA GLY A 75 9.96 0.38 -22.64
C GLY A 75 9.82 -0.73 -21.59
N VAL A 76 8.58 -1.17 -21.33
CA VAL A 76 8.21 -2.40 -20.64
C VAL A 76 7.39 -3.26 -21.61
N SER A 77 7.72 -4.56 -21.70
CA SER A 77 7.02 -5.54 -22.55
C SER A 77 6.60 -6.81 -21.82
N GLY A 78 7.10 -7.06 -20.61
CA GLY A 78 6.66 -8.15 -19.73
C GLY A 78 5.53 -7.74 -18.78
N ASN A 79 4.72 -8.71 -18.32
CA ASN A 79 3.83 -8.49 -17.17
C ASN A 79 4.62 -8.43 -15.86
N HIS A 80 4.07 -7.77 -14.83
CA HIS A 80 4.79 -7.50 -13.59
C HIS A 80 5.25 -8.79 -12.88
N HIS A 81 4.41 -9.83 -12.84
CA HIS A 81 4.76 -11.10 -12.22
C HIS A 81 5.93 -11.81 -12.93
N ASN A 82 5.95 -11.88 -14.26
CA ASN A 82 7.05 -12.48 -15.00
C ASN A 82 8.37 -11.68 -14.89
N LEU A 83 8.25 -10.35 -14.80
CA LEU A 83 9.38 -9.46 -14.56
C LEU A 83 9.94 -9.60 -13.13
N SER A 84 9.11 -9.90 -12.13
CA SER A 84 9.58 -10.14 -10.76
C SER A 84 10.37 -11.46 -10.63
N HIS A 85 10.01 -12.48 -11.42
CA HIS A 85 10.83 -13.68 -11.71
C HIS A 85 11.99 -13.36 -12.67
N HIS A 86 12.85 -12.41 -12.28
CA HIS A 86 13.89 -11.88 -13.16
C HIS A 86 15.09 -12.81 -13.39
N GLY A 87 15.37 -13.78 -12.51
CA GLY A 87 16.48 -14.73 -12.67
C GLY A 87 17.87 -14.08 -12.71
N GLN A 88 18.02 -12.88 -12.15
CA GLN A 88 19.19 -11.98 -12.31
C GLN A 88 19.41 -11.43 -13.75
N ASP A 89 18.43 -11.58 -14.66
CA ASP A 89 18.43 -10.93 -15.97
C ASP A 89 18.31 -9.40 -15.81
N LYS A 90 19.30 -8.67 -16.34
CA LYS A 90 19.35 -7.21 -16.26
C LYS A 90 18.22 -6.52 -17.01
N ALA A 91 17.84 -7.02 -18.19
CA ALA A 91 16.79 -6.43 -19.01
C ALA A 91 15.40 -6.65 -18.37
N LYS A 92 15.20 -7.74 -17.63
CA LYS A 92 14.01 -7.91 -16.77
C LYS A 92 14.03 -6.96 -15.58
N ILE A 93 15.16 -6.83 -14.87
CA ILE A 93 15.31 -5.91 -13.72
C ILE A 93 15.03 -4.46 -14.15
N GLU A 94 15.60 -4.00 -15.26
CA GLU A 94 15.39 -2.65 -15.79
C GLU A 94 13.92 -2.37 -16.14
N GLN A 95 13.18 -3.37 -16.62
CA GLN A 95 11.74 -3.24 -16.87
C GLN A 95 10.94 -3.24 -15.57
N LEU A 96 11.25 -4.14 -14.63
CA LEU A 96 10.61 -4.22 -13.31
C LEU A 96 10.74 -2.88 -12.57
N GLN A 97 11.95 -2.30 -12.54
CA GLN A 97 12.23 -1.00 -11.93
C GLN A 97 11.36 0.12 -12.50
N LYS A 98 11.07 0.13 -13.80
CA LYS A 98 10.15 1.12 -14.41
C LYS A 98 8.72 0.93 -13.91
N VAL A 99 8.22 -0.30 -13.85
CA VAL A 99 6.88 -0.60 -13.35
C VAL A 99 6.76 -0.20 -11.87
N GLU A 100 7.68 -0.64 -11.01
CA GLU A 100 7.71 -0.30 -9.59
C GLU A 100 7.85 1.22 -9.36
N THR A 101 8.61 1.93 -10.20
CA THR A 101 8.70 3.40 -10.16
C THR A 101 7.35 4.07 -10.43
N GLU A 102 6.61 3.63 -11.46
CA GLU A 102 5.28 4.17 -11.74
C GLU A 102 4.26 3.82 -10.64
N ILE A 103 4.38 2.65 -10.01
CA ILE A 103 3.59 2.28 -8.83
C ILE A 103 3.84 3.27 -7.68
N VAL A 104 5.10 3.53 -7.34
CA VAL A 104 5.46 4.46 -6.24
C VAL A 104 5.05 5.90 -6.57
N LYS A 105 5.10 6.32 -7.84
CA LYS A 105 4.52 7.61 -8.29
C LYS A 105 3.01 7.68 -8.06
N CYS A 106 2.28 6.59 -8.30
CA CYS A 106 0.84 6.53 -8.05
C CYS A 106 0.51 6.63 -6.56
N LEU A 107 1.30 5.99 -5.68
CA LEU A 107 1.22 6.22 -4.23
C LEU A 107 1.48 7.71 -3.89
N GLY A 108 2.52 8.31 -4.45
CA GLY A 108 2.84 9.73 -4.24
C GLY A 108 1.68 10.66 -4.64
N SER A 109 0.99 10.36 -5.74
CA SER A 109 -0.20 11.09 -6.17
C SER A 109 -1.39 10.90 -5.22
N LEU A 110 -1.65 9.67 -4.77
CA LEU A 110 -2.67 9.39 -3.74
C LEU A 110 -2.40 10.21 -2.47
N LEU A 111 -1.18 10.15 -1.93
CA LEU A 111 -0.79 10.90 -0.73
C LEU A 111 -0.94 12.41 -0.94
N GLY A 112 -0.56 12.93 -2.11
CA GLY A 112 -0.79 14.33 -2.49
C GLY A 112 -2.26 14.71 -2.48
N ARG A 113 -3.14 13.89 -3.09
CA ARG A 113 -4.59 14.09 -3.13
C ARG A 113 -5.24 14.01 -1.75
N MET A 114 -4.82 13.06 -0.91
CA MET A 114 -5.27 12.90 0.47
C MET A 114 -4.85 14.10 1.33
N LYS A 115 -3.67 14.67 1.09
CA LYS A 115 -3.20 15.88 1.77
C LYS A 115 -3.89 17.16 1.29
N SER A 116 -4.22 17.26 0.00
CA SER A 116 -4.81 18.48 -0.58
C SER A 116 -6.31 18.67 -0.27
N LYS A 117 -6.98 17.62 0.20
CA LYS A 117 -8.39 17.64 0.59
C LYS A 117 -8.50 17.64 2.11
N SER A 118 -9.53 18.31 2.62
CA SER A 118 -9.79 18.43 4.05
C SER A 118 -11.22 18.08 4.42
N GLU A 119 -11.37 17.60 5.65
CA GLU A 119 -12.62 17.29 6.31
C GLU A 119 -12.45 17.59 7.81
N THR A 120 -13.51 18.07 8.48
CA THR A 120 -13.55 18.36 9.94
C THR A 120 -12.38 19.19 10.52
N GLY A 121 -11.65 19.93 9.67
CA GLY A 121 -10.54 20.82 10.08
C GLY A 121 -9.13 20.25 9.88
N ALA A 122 -8.99 19.01 9.42
CA ALA A 122 -7.70 18.39 9.08
C ALA A 122 -7.69 17.90 7.61
N SER A 123 -6.53 17.54 7.05
CA SER A 123 -6.49 16.86 5.75
C SER A 123 -6.98 15.42 5.85
N LEU A 124 -7.48 14.84 4.75
CA LEU A 124 -7.87 13.42 4.73
C LEU A 124 -6.68 12.52 5.10
N LEU A 125 -5.46 12.93 4.73
CA LEU A 125 -4.23 12.23 5.10
C LEU A 125 -3.96 12.25 6.61
N GLU A 126 -4.31 13.32 7.32
CA GLU A 126 -4.16 13.40 8.78
C GLU A 126 -5.22 12.57 9.53
N ASN A 127 -6.39 12.37 8.92
CA ASN A 127 -7.48 11.53 9.45
C ASN A 127 -7.42 10.06 9.00
N THR A 128 -6.41 9.66 8.20
CA THR A 128 -6.31 8.31 7.61
C THR A 128 -4.93 7.72 7.80
N SER A 129 -4.83 6.48 8.31
CA SER A 129 -3.59 5.70 8.24
C SER A 129 -3.54 4.92 6.93
N ILE A 130 -2.45 5.07 6.18
CA ILE A 130 -2.23 4.42 4.88
C ILE A 130 -1.04 3.47 5.00
N LEU A 131 -1.29 2.20 4.71
CA LEU A 131 -0.23 1.18 4.58
C LEU A 131 -0.08 0.78 3.11
N PHE A 132 1.16 0.77 2.64
CA PHE A 132 1.54 0.36 1.28
C PHE A 132 2.80 -0.50 1.36
N GLY A 133 2.89 -1.55 0.55
CA GLY A 133 4.08 -2.40 0.52
C GLY A 133 3.86 -3.76 -0.12
N SER A 134 4.75 -4.70 0.18
CA SER A 134 4.70 -6.08 -0.33
C SER A 134 4.81 -7.11 0.82
N ASN A 135 4.16 -8.25 0.63
CA ASN A 135 4.35 -9.47 1.42
C ASN A 135 5.68 -10.18 1.13
N LEU A 136 6.42 -9.76 0.08
CA LEU A 136 7.74 -10.27 -0.30
C LEU A 136 8.80 -9.16 -0.18
N GLY A 137 9.91 -9.47 0.48
CA GLY A 137 11.10 -8.61 0.55
C GLY A 137 12.07 -8.81 -0.63
N ASN A 138 11.98 -9.97 -1.29
CA ASN A 138 12.53 -10.17 -2.63
C ASN A 138 11.58 -11.07 -3.42
N ALA A 139 11.03 -10.54 -4.51
CA ALA A 139 10.04 -11.25 -5.32
C ALA A 139 10.66 -12.41 -6.12
N ASN A 140 11.90 -12.29 -6.60
CA ASN A 140 12.53 -13.29 -7.47
C ASN A 140 12.69 -14.70 -6.82
N PRO A 141 13.16 -14.83 -5.57
CA PRO A 141 13.19 -16.10 -4.84
C PRO A 141 12.00 -16.26 -3.88
N HIS A 142 10.92 -15.46 -4.01
CA HIS A 142 9.75 -15.45 -3.11
C HIS A 142 10.11 -15.39 -1.61
N HIS A 143 11.00 -14.46 -1.23
CA HIS A 143 11.51 -14.35 0.13
C HIS A 143 10.76 -13.31 0.97
N ALA A 144 10.06 -13.77 2.01
CA ALA A 144 9.22 -12.96 2.90
C ALA A 144 9.96 -12.37 4.13
N ARG A 145 11.22 -11.95 3.99
CA ARG A 145 11.96 -11.21 5.05
C ARG A 145 12.39 -9.84 4.54
N ASN A 146 12.54 -8.86 5.44
CA ASN A 146 12.91 -7.47 5.09
C ASN A 146 11.92 -6.87 4.07
N LEU A 147 10.64 -6.88 4.44
CA LEU A 147 9.54 -6.43 3.58
C LEU A 147 9.62 -4.91 3.32
N PRO A 148 9.37 -4.43 2.08
CA PRO A 148 9.27 -3.01 1.78
C PRO A 148 7.91 -2.49 2.24
N ILE A 149 7.88 -1.82 3.38
CA ILE A 149 6.65 -1.31 4.00
C ILE A 149 6.75 0.20 4.20
N PHE A 150 5.71 0.90 3.75
CA PHE A 150 5.50 2.33 3.93
C PHE A 150 4.23 2.53 4.75
N LEU A 151 4.34 3.33 5.81
CA LEU A 151 3.22 3.79 6.63
C LEU A 151 3.16 5.32 6.53
N ALA A 152 1.98 5.87 6.27
CA ALA A 152 1.76 7.31 6.12
C ALA A 152 0.44 7.75 6.78
N GLY A 153 0.31 9.05 7.03
CA GLY A 153 -0.94 9.69 7.45
C GLY A 153 -1.15 9.83 8.96
N GLY A 154 -2.39 9.71 9.44
CA GLY A 154 -2.78 9.96 10.83
C GLY A 154 -2.13 9.03 11.87
N GLY A 155 -2.03 9.52 13.10
CA GLY A 155 -1.69 8.72 14.30
C GLY A 155 -0.21 8.41 14.56
N PHE A 156 0.70 8.60 13.61
CA PHE A 156 2.10 8.16 13.75
C PHE A 156 3.15 9.27 13.63
N LYS A 157 4.29 9.07 14.30
CA LYS A 157 5.49 9.92 14.20
C LYS A 157 6.33 9.52 12.97
N HIS A 158 6.01 10.13 11.84
CA HIS A 158 6.62 9.93 10.52
C HIS A 158 8.01 10.57 10.35
N GLY A 159 8.55 10.51 9.13
CA GLY A 159 9.80 11.18 8.74
C GLY A 159 11.09 10.38 9.03
N ARG A 160 10.98 9.07 9.24
CA ARG A 160 12.09 8.20 9.65
C ARG A 160 11.97 6.78 9.10
N TYR A 161 13.12 6.15 8.87
CA TYR A 161 13.22 4.72 8.55
C TYR A 161 13.25 3.90 9.85
N VAL A 162 12.43 2.85 9.93
CA VAL A 162 12.33 1.96 11.10
C VAL A 162 12.93 0.61 10.73
N ALA A 163 14.13 0.32 11.24
CA ALA A 163 14.80 -0.96 11.03
C ALA A 163 14.45 -1.95 12.14
N THR A 164 13.50 -2.86 11.88
CA THR A 164 13.32 -4.04 12.73
C THR A 164 14.48 -5.02 12.46
N GLY A 165 15.23 -5.37 13.51
CA GLY A 165 16.61 -5.87 13.36
C GLY A 165 16.78 -7.07 12.43
N ARG A 166 17.75 -6.98 11.50
CA ARG A 166 18.05 -7.99 10.46
C ARG A 166 18.23 -9.43 10.97
N THR A 167 18.65 -9.61 12.22
CA THR A 167 18.88 -10.92 12.86
C THR A 167 17.66 -11.46 13.62
N LYS A 168 16.71 -10.60 13.99
CA LYS A 168 15.47 -10.96 14.70
C LYS A 168 14.28 -10.36 13.95
N ASN A 169 14.02 -10.94 12.76
CA ASN A 169 12.99 -10.52 11.83
C ASN A 169 11.63 -10.38 12.53
N THR A 170 11.22 -9.14 12.82
CA THR A 170 9.98 -8.85 13.54
C THR A 170 8.78 -9.15 12.61
N PRO A 171 7.74 -9.88 13.08
CA PRO A 171 6.57 -10.13 12.26
C PRO A 171 5.90 -8.83 11.83
N LEU A 172 5.51 -8.71 10.54
CA LEU A 172 4.70 -7.58 10.05
C LEU A 172 3.38 -7.46 10.84
N CYS A 173 2.87 -8.58 11.36
CA CYS A 173 1.73 -8.63 12.26
C CYS A 173 1.86 -7.71 13.48
N ASN A 174 3.07 -7.44 13.99
CA ASN A 174 3.27 -6.50 15.09
C ASN A 174 2.89 -5.06 14.69
N LEU A 175 3.10 -4.67 13.42
CA LEU A 175 2.66 -3.38 12.89
C LEU A 175 1.13 -3.32 12.77
N PHE A 176 0.48 -4.41 12.34
CA PHE A 176 -0.99 -4.47 12.31
C PHE A 176 -1.60 -4.29 13.70
N VAL A 177 -1.04 -4.92 14.73
CA VAL A 177 -1.44 -4.68 16.13
C VAL A 177 -1.30 -3.20 16.51
N THR A 178 -0.20 -2.54 16.16
CA THR A 178 -0.03 -1.09 16.40
C THR A 178 -1.04 -0.24 15.63
N MET A 179 -1.35 -0.59 14.37
CA MET A 179 -2.32 0.13 13.55
C MET A 179 -3.75 0.00 14.09
N LEU A 180 -4.15 -1.21 14.54
CA LEU A 180 -5.48 -1.46 15.11
C LEU A 180 -5.66 -0.68 16.43
N ASN A 181 -4.68 -0.75 17.35
CA ASN A 181 -4.71 0.03 18.59
C ASN A 181 -4.73 1.55 18.32
N ASN A 182 -3.98 2.03 17.32
CA ASN A 182 -4.02 3.44 16.90
C ASN A 182 -5.38 3.85 16.29
N ALA A 183 -6.14 2.90 15.72
CA ALA A 183 -7.52 3.10 15.26
C ALA A 183 -8.57 2.98 16.39
N GLY A 184 -8.14 2.85 17.66
CA GLY A 184 -9.04 2.67 18.82
C GLY A 184 -9.55 1.25 19.02
N LEU A 185 -9.02 0.26 18.30
CA LEU A 185 -9.36 -1.14 18.44
C LEU A 185 -8.36 -1.82 19.39
N GLU A 186 -8.74 -1.97 20.67
CA GLU A 186 -7.94 -2.69 21.67
C GLU A 186 -7.60 -4.10 21.18
N THR A 187 -6.33 -4.30 20.81
CA THR A 187 -5.85 -5.51 20.13
C THR A 187 -4.57 -6.00 20.80
N GLU A 188 -4.64 -7.14 21.47
CA GLU A 188 -3.45 -7.76 22.08
C GLU A 188 -2.59 -8.54 21.06
N SER A 189 -3.23 -9.16 20.07
CA SER A 189 -2.55 -9.97 19.05
C SER A 189 -3.32 -10.02 17.72
N PHE A 190 -2.58 -10.27 16.64
CA PHE A 190 -3.09 -10.53 15.30
C PHE A 190 -2.15 -11.48 14.55
N GLY A 191 -2.68 -12.55 13.96
CA GLY A 191 -1.87 -13.49 13.15
C GLY A 191 -0.65 -14.04 13.90
N GLN A 192 0.55 -13.80 13.37
CA GLN A 192 1.83 -14.21 13.98
C GLN A 192 2.49 -13.11 14.84
N SER A 193 1.72 -12.15 15.36
CA SER A 193 2.26 -11.05 16.16
C SER A 193 2.88 -11.57 17.47
N SER A 194 4.01 -10.98 17.87
CA SER A 194 4.62 -11.16 19.20
C SER A 194 4.39 -9.98 20.15
N GLY A 195 3.46 -9.08 19.80
CA GLY A 195 3.14 -7.84 20.50
C GLY A 195 2.98 -6.67 19.51
N ALA A 196 2.70 -5.47 20.01
CA ALA A 196 2.70 -4.25 19.19
C ALA A 196 4.12 -3.85 18.76
N LEU A 197 4.28 -3.35 17.54
CA LEU A 197 5.52 -2.73 17.06
C LEU A 197 5.61 -1.28 17.58
N THR A 198 6.73 -0.92 18.20
CA THR A 198 7.01 0.42 18.72
C THR A 198 8.26 1.02 18.09
N TRP A 199 8.28 2.34 17.87
CA TRP A 199 9.40 3.06 17.23
C TRP A 199 9.46 4.56 17.60
#